data_AF-A0A8H7IWJ7-F1
#
_entry.id   AF-A0A8H7IWJ7-F1
#
_cell.length_a   1.000
_cell.length_b   1.000
_cell.length_c   1.000
_cell.angle_alpha   90.00
_cell.angle_beta   90.00
_cell.angle_gamma   90.00
#
_symmetry.space_group_name_H-M   'P 1'
#
loop_
_entity.id
_entity.type
_entity.pdbx_description
1 polymer ?
#
loop_
_entity_poly.entity_id
_entity_poly.type
_entity_poly.pdbx_seq_one_letter_code
_entity_poly.pdbx_strand_id
1 'polypeptide(L)'
;MGFGSVSCQLLLAAASVSAKWIVPGARWRATDGTLVNAHAGGVTVDKETGKFFLFGEYKIEGQVEGGGVSVYSSDDLATWTPEGMALSPIEGHPYISTEHIIQRPKVTFSEQTGKYHMFWHADNSTYGWLLQGFAQADNITGPYSFVDATLPLGNWSQDYGLFVDRKDGRAYALYSNGDRREGRDVYLTSYNDNITALDKVVHRWDKYDLEAPTIIQTEKSYFALMSHKTGYRPNNVVAFRADKLEGPWSQPFIVAPLNTRTYNSQSGFSLRINGTKKTTYLYLGDQWDSISLWESRYIWLPVEIDEAKKSLEVKWYDVYDLDVKTGEVRAIKGKTYYGKDATATGAAFKQEAAFGSHEMILTGIVGNDSKVTFSGIQGEGNPQWVSFYYQNTDDMAFGDQPGGSPDRIGGTWQLRRIASVIVNGRTEQVESLYQRDTHKGIILSTPLQLHLDKGRNNTIEIGGLFNNQTYKGADIDRIVVYPPEE
;
A
#
# COMPACT_ATOMS: atom_id res chain seq x y z
N MET A 1 -30.57 -33.66 -39.67
CA MET A 1 -31.23 -32.53 -38.96
C MET A 1 -30.47 -32.33 -37.67
N GLY A 2 -29.50 -31.41 -37.68
CA GLY A 2 -28.70 -31.09 -36.50
C GLY A 2 -29.36 -29.97 -35.71
N PHE A 3 -29.69 -30.23 -34.45
CA PHE A 3 -30.13 -29.20 -33.52
C PHE A 3 -28.89 -28.43 -33.03
N GLY A 4 -28.78 -27.17 -33.45
CA GLY A 4 -27.81 -26.22 -32.91
C GLY A 4 -28.31 -25.69 -31.56
N SER A 5 -27.55 -25.97 -30.50
CA SER A 5 -27.71 -25.35 -29.19
C SER A 5 -27.26 -23.89 -29.27
N VAL A 6 -28.19 -22.95 -29.08
CA VAL A 6 -27.88 -21.54 -28.88
C VAL A 6 -27.54 -21.36 -27.41
N SER A 7 -26.25 -21.25 -27.10
CA SER A 7 -25.78 -20.88 -25.76
C SER A 7 -26.04 -19.39 -25.55
N CYS A 8 -27.04 -19.07 -24.73
CA CYS A 8 -27.35 -17.71 -24.32
C CYS A 8 -26.39 -17.34 -23.18
N GLN A 9 -25.29 -16.65 -23.50
CA GLN A 9 -24.43 -16.04 -22.49
C GLN A 9 -25.17 -14.84 -21.89
N LEU A 10 -25.66 -15.01 -20.66
CA LEU A 10 -26.08 -13.90 -19.82
C LEU A 10 -24.85 -13.05 -19.50
N LEU A 11 -24.73 -11.90 -20.16
CA LEU A 11 -23.94 -10.79 -19.66
C LEU A 11 -24.58 -10.34 -18.33
N LEU A 12 -24.02 -10.77 -17.21
CA LEU A 12 -24.21 -10.07 -15.95
C LEU A 12 -23.62 -8.67 -16.16
N ALA A 13 -24.50 -7.67 -16.28
CA ALA A 13 -24.11 -6.28 -16.09
C ALA A 13 -23.59 -6.17 -14.65
N ALA A 14 -22.27 -6.21 -14.48
CA ALA A 14 -21.65 -5.81 -13.23
C ALA A 14 -22.03 -4.35 -13.04
N ALA A 15 -22.92 -4.08 -12.08
CA ALA A 15 -23.15 -2.71 -11.62
C ALA A 15 -21.79 -2.19 -11.15
N SER A 16 -21.22 -1.25 -11.90
CA SER A 16 -20.01 -0.52 -11.52
C SER A 16 -20.34 0.31 -10.29
N VAL A 17 -20.16 -0.28 -9.11
CA VAL A 17 -20.15 0.46 -7.85
C VAL A 17 -18.89 1.33 -7.90
N SER A 18 -19.08 2.64 -8.11
CA SER A 18 -17.97 3.60 -8.01
C SER A 18 -17.48 3.60 -6.57
N ALA A 19 -16.20 3.26 -6.35
CA ALA A 19 -15.60 3.30 -5.03
C ALA A 19 -15.45 4.76 -4.58
N LYS A 20 -16.18 5.15 -3.55
CA LYS A 20 -16.20 6.50 -2.98
C LYS A 20 -15.27 6.65 -1.78
N TRP A 21 -15.04 5.55 -1.06
CA TRP A 21 -14.20 5.56 0.14
C TRP A 21 -12.83 4.96 -0.11
N ILE A 22 -11.84 5.48 0.60
CA ILE A 22 -10.52 4.87 0.66
C ILE A 22 -10.56 3.82 1.77
N VAL A 23 -10.23 2.58 1.39
CA VAL A 23 -10.27 1.40 2.27
C VAL A 23 -8.88 0.73 2.28
N PRO A 24 -7.99 1.12 3.22
CA PRO A 24 -6.63 0.56 3.32
C PRO A 24 -6.64 -0.96 3.45
N GLY A 25 -5.79 -1.64 2.68
CA GLY A 25 -5.64 -3.10 2.69
C GLY A 25 -6.65 -3.86 1.84
N ALA A 26 -7.67 -3.19 1.28
CA ALA A 26 -8.63 -3.82 0.38
C ALA A 26 -8.02 -4.12 -1.01
N ARG A 27 -8.66 -5.05 -1.73
CA ARG A 27 -8.47 -5.23 -3.18
C ARG A 27 -9.15 -4.08 -3.91
N TRP A 28 -8.40 -3.04 -4.25
CA TRP A 28 -8.94 -1.92 -5.03
C TRP A 28 -9.21 -2.37 -6.45
N ARG A 29 -10.43 -2.11 -6.93
CA ARG A 29 -10.85 -2.38 -8.30
C ARG A 29 -10.99 -1.08 -9.07
N ALA A 30 -10.49 -1.08 -10.28
CA ALA A 30 -10.65 0.02 -11.22
C ALA A 30 -12.07 0.02 -11.81
N THR A 31 -12.42 1.07 -12.55
CA THR A 31 -13.76 1.24 -13.14
C THR A 31 -14.15 0.15 -14.14
N ASP A 32 -13.19 -0.59 -14.69
CA ASP A 32 -13.40 -1.74 -15.57
C ASP A 32 -13.52 -3.08 -14.81
N GLY A 33 -13.44 -3.05 -13.47
CA GLY A 33 -13.53 -4.22 -12.59
C GLY A 33 -12.20 -4.95 -12.35
N THR A 34 -11.13 -4.60 -13.07
CA THR A 34 -9.79 -5.15 -12.86
C THR A 34 -9.17 -4.65 -11.56
N LEU A 35 -8.15 -5.33 -11.03
CA LEU A 35 -7.42 -4.84 -9.87
C LEU A 35 -6.58 -3.61 -10.27
N VAL A 36 -6.57 -2.61 -9.39
CA VAL A 36 -5.57 -1.54 -9.50
C VAL A 36 -4.20 -2.15 -9.24
N ASN A 37 -3.31 -2.10 -10.22
CA ASN A 37 -1.98 -2.70 -10.20
C ASN A 37 -0.93 -1.63 -10.50
N ALA A 38 -0.59 -0.85 -9.47
CA ALA A 38 0.31 0.31 -9.54
C ALA A 38 1.10 0.43 -8.22
N HIS A 39 1.87 -0.61 -7.90
CA HIS A 39 2.58 -0.73 -6.62
C HIS A 39 3.79 0.21 -6.51
N ALA A 40 4.17 0.58 -5.29
CA ALA A 40 5.31 1.47 -4.99
C ALA A 40 5.29 2.81 -5.75
N GLY A 41 4.10 3.18 -6.21
CA GLY A 41 3.86 4.21 -7.20
C GLY A 41 4.02 5.64 -6.70
N GLY A 42 3.72 6.59 -7.58
CA GLY A 42 3.60 8.01 -7.27
C GLY A 42 2.36 8.60 -7.90
N VAL A 43 1.79 9.61 -7.25
CA VAL A 43 0.66 10.36 -7.79
C VAL A 43 1.15 11.67 -8.37
N THR A 44 0.92 11.88 -9.66
CA THR A 44 1.12 13.17 -10.35
C THR A 44 -0.22 13.85 -10.51
N VAL A 45 -0.29 15.15 -10.21
CA VAL A 45 -1.50 15.93 -10.42
C VAL A 45 -1.34 16.71 -11.73
N ASP A 46 -2.29 16.53 -12.64
CA ASP A 46 -2.39 17.38 -13.81
C ASP A 46 -2.78 18.80 -13.38
N LYS A 47 -1.93 19.78 -13.72
CA LYS A 47 -2.11 21.18 -13.31
C LYS A 47 -3.32 21.84 -13.99
N GLU A 48 -3.71 21.39 -15.17
CA GLU A 48 -4.82 21.99 -15.91
C GLU A 48 -6.17 21.49 -15.42
N THR A 49 -6.29 20.17 -15.25
CA THR A 49 -7.56 19.53 -14.89
C THR A 49 -7.73 19.33 -13.39
N GLY A 50 -6.63 19.28 -12.62
CA GLY A 50 -6.62 18.89 -11.22
C GLY A 50 -6.77 17.38 -11.00
N LYS A 51 -6.78 16.58 -12.07
CA LYS A 51 -6.94 15.13 -12.01
C LYS A 51 -5.66 14.47 -11.48
N PHE A 52 -5.84 13.39 -10.70
CA PHE A 52 -4.76 12.59 -10.13
C PHE A 52 -4.40 11.45 -11.06
N PHE A 53 -3.11 11.21 -11.27
CA PHE A 53 -2.58 10.10 -12.06
C PHE A 53 -1.64 9.26 -11.20
N LEU A 54 -2.05 8.03 -10.89
CA LEU A 54 -1.26 7.04 -10.15
C LEU A 54 -0.44 6.22 -11.13
N PHE A 55 0.88 6.39 -11.08
CA PHE A 55 1.84 5.56 -11.79
C PHE A 55 2.42 4.55 -10.82
N GLY A 56 2.59 3.30 -11.23
CA GLY A 56 3.21 2.31 -10.36
C GLY A 56 3.66 1.06 -11.09
N GLU A 57 4.36 0.21 -10.36
CA GLU A 57 4.86 -1.07 -10.85
C GLU A 57 3.67 -1.96 -11.22
N TYR A 58 3.65 -2.44 -12.47
CA TYR A 58 2.70 -3.46 -12.88
C TYR A 58 3.26 -4.84 -12.51
N LYS A 59 2.72 -5.46 -11.45
CA LYS A 59 3.14 -6.79 -11.00
C LYS A 59 2.30 -7.87 -11.66
N ILE A 60 2.93 -8.66 -12.54
CA ILE A 60 2.28 -9.75 -13.27
C ILE A 60 2.04 -10.93 -12.31
N GLU A 61 0.87 -11.56 -12.40
CA GLU A 61 0.57 -12.76 -11.64
C GLU A 61 1.61 -13.87 -11.88
N GLY A 62 2.14 -14.42 -10.78
CA GLY A 62 3.16 -15.47 -10.82
C GLY A 62 4.58 -15.00 -11.16
N GLN A 63 4.82 -13.69 -11.30
CA GLN A 63 6.14 -13.13 -11.58
C GLN A 63 6.57 -12.14 -10.50
N VAL A 64 7.89 -11.95 -10.36
CA VAL A 64 8.47 -10.96 -9.42
C VAL A 64 8.59 -9.59 -10.10
N GLU A 65 9.03 -9.58 -11.35
CA GLU A 65 9.27 -8.37 -12.16
C GLU A 65 8.84 -8.59 -13.62
N GLY A 66 9.00 -7.56 -14.45
CA GLY A 66 8.83 -7.66 -15.91
C GLY A 66 7.54 -7.06 -16.47
N GLY A 67 6.75 -6.35 -15.66
CA GLY A 67 5.50 -5.74 -16.11
C GLY A 67 5.57 -4.29 -16.56
N GLY A 68 6.62 -3.54 -16.20
CA GLY A 68 6.75 -2.11 -16.52
C GLY A 68 5.91 -1.21 -15.61
N VAL A 69 5.42 -0.09 -16.14
CA VAL A 69 4.70 0.94 -15.37
C VAL A 69 3.29 1.14 -15.90
N SER A 70 2.29 0.86 -15.08
CA SER A 70 0.88 1.16 -15.36
C SER A 70 0.55 2.61 -14.95
N VAL A 71 -0.56 3.13 -15.48
CA VAL A 71 -1.12 4.41 -15.07
C VAL A 71 -2.64 4.33 -14.91
N TYR A 72 -3.13 4.94 -13.84
CA TYR A 72 -4.55 5.11 -13.56
C TYR A 72 -4.86 6.58 -13.31
N SER A 73 -6.04 7.05 -13.71
CA SER A 73 -6.50 8.41 -13.42
C SER A 73 -7.68 8.42 -12.46
N SER A 74 -7.81 9.47 -11.66
CA SER A 74 -8.88 9.63 -10.68
C SER A 74 -9.18 11.10 -10.39
N ASP A 75 -10.46 11.41 -10.18
CA ASP A 75 -10.89 12.75 -9.73
C ASP A 75 -10.96 12.87 -8.20
N ASP A 76 -10.91 11.76 -7.46
CA ASP A 76 -11.21 11.70 -6.02
C ASP A 76 -10.24 10.85 -5.18
N LEU A 77 -9.24 10.21 -5.81
CA LEU A 77 -8.28 9.26 -5.22
C LEU A 77 -8.88 7.93 -4.73
N ALA A 78 -10.16 7.66 -4.99
CA ALA A 78 -10.85 6.43 -4.60
C ALA A 78 -11.31 5.63 -5.83
N THR A 79 -11.90 6.29 -6.83
CA THR A 79 -12.30 5.68 -8.09
C THR A 79 -11.18 5.83 -9.12
N TRP A 80 -10.59 4.71 -9.54
CA TRP A 80 -9.46 4.67 -10.47
C TRP A 80 -9.89 4.17 -11.86
N THR A 81 -9.65 4.99 -12.88
CA THR A 81 -9.83 4.63 -14.29
C THR A 81 -8.49 4.13 -14.85
N PRO A 82 -8.41 2.94 -15.46
CA PRO A 82 -7.18 2.47 -16.07
C PRO A 82 -6.88 3.27 -17.34
N GLU A 83 -5.68 3.84 -17.44
CA GLU A 83 -5.20 4.59 -18.61
C GLU A 83 -4.21 3.76 -19.46
N GLY A 84 -3.93 2.52 -19.03
CA GLY A 84 -3.05 1.57 -19.71
C GLY A 84 -1.62 1.55 -19.16
N MET A 85 -0.67 1.19 -20.02
CA MET A 85 0.75 1.13 -19.69
C MET A 85 1.43 2.44 -20.05
N ALA A 86 1.96 3.15 -19.04
CA ALA A 86 2.76 4.34 -19.24
C ALA A 86 4.14 3.99 -19.80
N LEU A 87 4.79 2.94 -19.29
CA LEU A 87 6.07 2.43 -19.80
C LEU A 87 5.98 0.91 -19.94
N SER A 88 6.01 0.42 -21.18
CA SER A 88 6.03 -1.01 -21.47
C SER A 88 7.48 -1.52 -21.55
N PRO A 89 7.76 -2.73 -21.02
CA PRO A 89 9.03 -3.39 -21.25
C PRO A 89 9.28 -3.65 -22.74
N ILE A 90 10.54 -3.64 -23.16
CA ILE A 90 10.97 -3.89 -24.53
C ILE A 90 11.82 -5.16 -24.55
N GLU A 91 11.34 -6.20 -25.25
CA GLU A 91 12.07 -7.46 -25.38
C GLU A 91 13.50 -7.25 -25.90
N GLY A 92 14.48 -7.85 -25.20
CA GLY A 92 15.90 -7.71 -25.53
C GLY A 92 16.52 -6.33 -25.26
N HIS A 93 15.78 -5.36 -24.71
CA HIS A 93 16.36 -4.06 -24.35
C HIS A 93 17.29 -4.20 -23.14
N PRO A 94 18.50 -3.61 -23.17
CA PRO A 94 19.52 -3.81 -22.14
C PRO A 94 19.20 -3.26 -20.74
N TYR A 95 18.03 -2.65 -20.53
CA TYR A 95 17.70 -1.92 -19.29
C TYR A 95 16.21 -2.01 -18.90
N ILE A 96 15.32 -2.19 -19.87
CA ILE A 96 13.87 -2.26 -19.64
C ILE A 96 13.23 -3.48 -20.33
N SER A 97 13.96 -4.59 -20.45
CA SER A 97 13.35 -5.86 -20.85
C SER A 97 12.55 -6.46 -19.69
N THR A 98 11.78 -7.50 -20.00
CA THR A 98 10.96 -8.22 -19.01
C THR A 98 11.77 -8.95 -17.94
N GLU A 99 13.09 -9.07 -18.08
CA GLU A 99 13.97 -9.68 -17.08
C GLU A 99 14.60 -8.65 -16.13
N HIS A 100 14.37 -7.36 -16.38
CA HIS A 100 14.94 -6.26 -15.62
C HIS A 100 13.92 -5.66 -14.65
N ILE A 101 14.46 -4.94 -13.67
CA ILE A 101 13.73 -4.36 -12.56
C ILE A 101 13.37 -2.91 -12.90
N ILE A 102 12.08 -2.60 -12.82
CA ILE A 102 11.54 -1.25 -12.95
C ILE A 102 10.72 -0.98 -11.70
N GLN A 103 11.32 -0.34 -10.71
CA GLN A 103 10.71 -0.15 -9.40
C GLN A 103 10.53 1.31 -9.00
N ARG A 104 9.48 1.58 -8.23
CA ARG A 104 9.15 2.88 -7.63
C ARG A 104 9.08 4.05 -8.62
N PRO A 105 8.38 3.93 -9.76
CA PRO A 105 8.30 5.01 -10.74
C PRO A 105 7.70 6.28 -10.12
N LYS A 106 8.26 7.44 -10.49
CA LYS A 106 7.74 8.77 -10.17
C LYS A 106 7.74 9.62 -11.43
N VAL A 107 6.73 10.45 -11.58
CA VAL A 107 6.53 11.31 -12.75
C VAL A 107 6.47 12.77 -12.30
N THR A 108 7.05 13.66 -13.10
CA THR A 108 6.90 15.11 -12.94
C THR A 108 6.90 15.80 -14.30
N PHE A 109 6.27 16.96 -14.39
CA PHE A 109 6.32 17.80 -15.58
C PHE A 109 7.53 18.74 -15.53
N SER A 110 8.21 18.91 -16.67
CA SER A 110 9.28 19.88 -16.86
C SER A 110 8.77 21.03 -17.72
N GLU A 111 8.64 22.22 -17.12
CA GLU A 111 8.20 23.44 -17.82
C GLU A 111 9.16 23.84 -18.93
N GLN A 112 10.45 23.55 -18.74
CA GLN A 112 11.55 23.91 -19.62
C GLN A 112 11.52 23.09 -20.92
N THR A 113 11.14 21.81 -20.85
CA THR A 113 11.06 20.92 -22.01
C THR A 113 9.64 20.77 -22.55
N GLY A 114 8.63 21.13 -21.74
CA GLY A 114 7.22 20.90 -22.06
C GLY A 114 6.83 19.41 -22.02
N LYS A 115 7.59 18.57 -21.31
CA LYS A 115 7.42 17.11 -21.28
C LYS A 115 7.20 16.59 -19.88
N TYR A 116 6.54 15.44 -19.79
CA TYR A 116 6.50 14.62 -18.59
C TYR A 116 7.71 13.71 -18.53
N HIS A 117 8.39 13.69 -17.40
CA HIS A 117 9.59 12.90 -17.15
C HIS A 117 9.30 11.86 -16.07
N MET A 118 9.63 10.61 -16.36
CA MET A 118 9.52 9.47 -15.46
C MET A 118 10.90 9.01 -15.02
N PHE A 119 11.05 8.81 -13.71
CA PHE A 119 12.25 8.27 -13.09
C PHE A 119 11.91 7.09 -12.20
N TRP A 120 12.83 6.14 -12.10
CA TRP A 120 12.62 4.91 -11.32
C TRP A 120 13.96 4.27 -10.92
N HIS A 121 13.90 3.29 -10.02
CA HIS A 121 15.02 2.40 -9.72
C HIS A 121 15.16 1.35 -10.83
N ALA A 122 16.22 1.47 -11.64
CA ALA A 122 16.53 0.56 -12.73
C ALA A 122 17.59 -0.46 -12.28
N ASP A 123 17.26 -1.75 -12.41
CA ASP A 123 18.17 -2.81 -11.99
C ASP A 123 18.09 -4.10 -12.82
N ASN A 124 19.02 -5.01 -12.56
CA ASN A 124 18.92 -6.39 -13.00
C ASN A 124 18.40 -7.28 -11.86
N SER A 125 18.10 -8.55 -12.17
CA SER A 125 17.57 -9.52 -11.21
C SER A 125 18.49 -9.80 -10.00
N THR A 126 19.75 -9.36 -10.03
CA THR A 126 20.71 -9.50 -8.92
C THR A 126 20.80 -8.26 -8.03
N TYR A 127 20.06 -7.19 -8.33
CA TYR A 127 20.17 -5.88 -7.68
C TYR A 127 21.61 -5.33 -7.72
N GLY A 128 22.27 -5.51 -8.86
CA GLY A 128 23.70 -5.23 -9.05
C GLY A 128 24.02 -3.98 -9.85
N TRP A 129 23.05 -3.43 -10.59
CA TRP A 129 23.24 -2.23 -11.41
C TRP A 129 23.11 -0.96 -10.59
N LEU A 130 22.08 -0.89 -9.73
CA LEU A 130 21.80 0.24 -8.85
C LEU A 130 21.75 1.59 -9.61
N LEU A 131 20.94 1.66 -10.68
CA LEU A 131 20.83 2.81 -11.58
C LEU A 131 19.52 3.58 -11.37
N GLN A 132 19.48 4.80 -11.87
CA GLN A 132 18.25 5.56 -12.09
C GLN A 132 17.87 5.51 -13.56
N GLY A 133 16.69 4.96 -13.85
CA GLY A 133 16.12 5.02 -15.19
C GLY A 133 15.48 6.38 -15.45
N PHE A 134 15.51 6.81 -16.70
CA PHE A 134 14.86 8.03 -17.18
C PHE A 134 14.09 7.75 -18.49
N ALA A 135 12.84 8.21 -18.53
CA ALA A 135 11.99 8.17 -19.72
C ALA A 135 11.18 9.47 -19.82
N GLN A 136 10.72 9.82 -21.02
CA GLN A 136 9.95 11.04 -21.26
C GLN A 136 8.73 10.81 -22.17
N ALA A 137 7.70 11.65 -22.01
CA ALA A 137 6.49 11.66 -22.83
C ALA A 137 5.95 13.08 -23.02
N ASP A 138 5.20 13.31 -24.10
CA ASP A 138 4.46 14.56 -24.31
C ASP A 138 3.16 14.62 -23.50
N ASN A 139 2.55 13.45 -23.21
CA ASN A 139 1.31 13.34 -22.44
C ASN A 139 1.59 12.71 -21.06
N ILE A 140 0.81 13.10 -20.05
CA ILE A 140 0.98 12.59 -18.68
C ILE A 140 0.87 11.06 -18.62
N THR A 141 -0.08 10.46 -19.35
CA THR A 141 -0.29 9.01 -19.42
C THR A 141 0.73 8.28 -20.29
N GLY A 142 1.57 8.99 -21.04
CA GLY A 142 2.52 8.39 -21.97
C GLY A 142 1.98 8.19 -23.39
N PRO A 143 2.43 7.15 -24.12
CA PRO A 143 3.50 6.22 -23.70
C PRO A 143 4.84 6.94 -23.53
N TYR A 144 5.60 6.53 -22.52
CA TYR A 144 6.93 7.06 -22.23
C TYR A 144 7.98 6.34 -23.08
N SER A 145 8.92 7.11 -23.60
CA SER A 145 10.08 6.60 -24.32
C SER A 145 11.30 6.60 -23.41
N PHE A 146 11.95 5.44 -23.28
CA PHE A 146 13.23 5.31 -22.57
C PHE A 146 14.27 6.28 -23.12
N VAL A 147 15.03 6.90 -22.23
CA VAL A 147 16.14 7.80 -22.58
C VAL A 147 17.46 7.21 -22.13
N ASP A 148 17.62 6.91 -20.84
CA ASP A 148 18.87 6.38 -20.29
C ASP A 148 18.67 5.68 -18.92
N ALA A 149 19.69 4.95 -18.46
CA ALA A 149 19.79 4.40 -17.11
C ALA A 149 21.20 4.69 -16.54
N THR A 150 21.29 5.55 -15.52
CA THR A 150 22.58 6.14 -15.10
C THR A 150 22.84 6.07 -13.61
N LEU A 151 24.13 6.14 -13.24
CA LEU A 151 24.57 6.30 -11.86
C LEU A 151 24.37 7.77 -11.42
N PRO A 152 23.62 8.06 -10.35
CA PRO A 152 23.39 9.43 -9.88
C PRO A 152 24.68 10.10 -9.38
N LEU A 153 25.28 10.95 -10.21
CA LEU A 153 26.55 11.64 -9.93
C LEU A 153 27.68 10.65 -9.53
N GLY A 154 27.68 9.46 -10.14
CA GLY A 154 28.63 8.39 -9.83
C GLY A 154 28.35 7.60 -8.54
N ASN A 155 27.28 7.91 -7.80
CA ASN A 155 26.79 7.08 -6.69
C ASN A 155 25.88 5.96 -7.18
N TRP A 156 25.51 5.03 -6.28
CA TRP A 156 24.49 4.02 -6.54
C TRP A 156 23.08 4.53 -6.19
N SER A 157 22.07 3.95 -6.83
CA SER A 157 20.66 4.19 -6.55
C SER A 157 19.90 2.87 -6.48
N GLN A 158 19.22 2.63 -5.37
CA GLN A 158 18.22 1.57 -5.26
C GLN A 158 16.85 2.25 -5.13
N ASP A 159 16.15 2.05 -4.02
CA ASP A 159 14.84 2.64 -3.74
C ASP A 159 14.80 4.13 -4.06
N TYR A 160 13.85 4.51 -4.90
CA TYR A 160 13.76 5.83 -5.51
C TYR A 160 12.51 6.60 -5.09
N GLY A 161 12.66 7.91 -4.89
CA GLY A 161 11.61 8.88 -4.68
C GLY A 161 11.88 10.19 -5.41
N LEU A 162 10.84 10.98 -5.62
CA LEU A 162 10.91 12.29 -6.27
C LEU A 162 10.11 13.30 -5.45
N PHE A 163 10.68 14.49 -5.27
CA PHE A 163 10.08 15.60 -4.55
C PHE A 163 10.22 16.88 -5.37
N VAL A 164 9.15 17.65 -5.51
CA VAL A 164 9.16 18.98 -6.12
C VAL A 164 8.86 20.01 -5.04
N ASP A 165 9.79 20.92 -4.78
CA ASP A 165 9.61 21.96 -3.78
C ASP A 165 8.65 23.03 -4.31
N ARG A 166 7.55 23.28 -3.59
CA ARG A 166 6.55 24.28 -4.02
C ARG A 166 7.01 25.72 -3.85
N LYS A 167 8.10 25.98 -3.13
CA LYS A 167 8.61 27.35 -2.91
C LYS A 167 9.25 27.91 -4.17
N ASP A 168 9.94 27.08 -4.94
CA ASP A 168 10.73 27.50 -6.11
C ASP A 168 10.50 26.62 -7.35
N GLY A 169 9.75 25.51 -7.24
CA GLY A 169 9.49 24.58 -8.33
C GLY A 169 10.64 23.61 -8.62
N ARG A 170 11.71 23.60 -7.81
CA ARG A 170 12.87 22.74 -8.04
C ARG A 170 12.55 21.28 -7.72
N ALA A 171 12.99 20.37 -8.59
CA ALA A 171 12.83 18.94 -8.41
C ALA A 171 14.06 18.31 -7.74
N TYR A 172 13.83 17.27 -6.97
CA TYR A 172 14.84 16.52 -6.23
C TYR A 172 14.57 15.03 -6.29
N ALA A 173 15.62 14.24 -6.51
CA ALA A 173 15.61 12.79 -6.30
C ALA A 173 15.93 12.47 -4.85
N LEU A 174 15.25 11.47 -4.32
CA LEU A 174 15.62 10.78 -3.09
C LEU A 174 15.99 9.34 -3.43
N TYR A 175 17.12 8.84 -2.94
CA TYR A 175 17.52 7.47 -3.23
C TYR A 175 18.41 6.85 -2.18
N SER A 176 18.20 5.56 -1.89
CA SER A 176 19.11 4.76 -1.06
C SER A 176 20.30 4.24 -1.87
N ASN A 177 21.45 4.12 -1.22
CA ASN A 177 22.73 3.80 -1.86
C ASN A 177 23.06 2.29 -1.88
N GLY A 178 22.06 1.43 -2.16
CA GLY A 178 22.19 -0.03 -2.22
C GLY A 178 22.28 -0.73 -0.85
N ASP A 179 22.40 -2.06 -0.84
CA ASP A 179 22.37 -2.88 0.40
C ASP A 179 23.74 -3.16 1.05
N ARG A 180 24.81 -2.62 0.48
CA ARG A 180 26.17 -2.85 1.00
C ARG A 180 26.39 -2.08 2.29
N ARG A 181 27.30 -2.58 3.15
CA ARG A 181 27.63 -1.93 4.44
C ARG A 181 28.14 -0.50 4.27
N GLU A 182 28.79 -0.21 3.16
CA GLU A 182 29.29 1.10 2.76
C GLU A 182 28.17 1.99 2.16
N GLY A 183 27.07 1.39 1.69
CA GLY A 183 25.94 2.00 0.99
C GLY A 183 24.71 2.29 1.86
N ARG A 184 24.89 2.61 3.13
CA ARG A 184 23.79 2.78 4.11
C ARG A 184 23.17 4.19 4.11
N ASP A 185 23.42 4.96 3.08
CA ASP A 185 23.01 6.35 2.99
C ASP A 185 21.74 6.50 2.17
N VAL A 186 20.98 7.55 2.51
CA VAL A 186 19.96 8.10 1.63
C VAL A 186 20.39 9.49 1.19
N TYR A 187 20.28 9.78 -0.10
CA TYR A 187 20.63 11.06 -0.69
C TYR A 187 19.37 11.87 -1.02
N LEU A 188 19.47 13.18 -0.85
CA LEU A 188 18.58 14.16 -1.46
C LEU A 188 19.42 14.97 -2.46
N THR A 189 19.10 14.86 -3.74
CA THR A 189 19.90 15.44 -4.83
C THR A 189 19.00 16.23 -5.76
N SER A 190 19.33 17.50 -6.03
CA SER A 190 18.54 18.31 -6.94
C SER A 190 18.75 17.93 -8.39
N TYR A 191 17.70 18.04 -9.21
CA TYR A 191 17.81 18.01 -10.66
C TYR A 191 18.32 19.35 -11.24
N ASN A 192 18.79 19.29 -12.48
CA ASN A 192 18.94 20.48 -13.33
C ASN A 192 17.57 21.09 -13.69
N ASP A 193 17.56 22.30 -14.26
CA ASP A 193 16.32 23.01 -14.58
C ASP A 193 15.44 22.24 -15.58
N ASN A 194 16.03 21.47 -16.49
CA ASN A 194 15.27 20.65 -17.44
C ASN A 194 14.65 19.39 -16.82
N ILE A 195 15.02 19.05 -15.58
CA ILE A 195 14.66 17.79 -14.91
C ILE A 195 15.07 16.58 -15.74
N THR A 196 16.29 16.56 -16.30
CA THR A 196 16.80 15.44 -17.12
C THR A 196 18.01 14.75 -16.50
N ALA A 197 18.70 15.42 -15.58
CA ALA A 197 19.86 14.89 -14.90
C ALA A 197 19.99 15.51 -13.50
N LEU A 198 20.65 14.79 -12.60
CA LEU A 198 21.00 15.30 -11.28
C LEU A 198 22.13 16.33 -11.38
N ASP A 199 22.05 17.35 -10.53
CA ASP A 199 22.96 18.49 -10.49
C ASP A 199 23.82 18.48 -9.22
N LYS A 200 23.18 18.50 -8.04
CA LYS A 200 23.87 18.71 -6.77
C LYS A 200 23.27 17.91 -5.63
N VAL A 201 24.12 17.22 -4.86
CA VAL A 201 23.73 16.62 -3.57
C VAL A 201 23.43 17.74 -2.57
N VAL A 202 22.19 17.77 -2.07
CA VAL A 202 21.67 18.78 -1.14
C VAL A 202 21.81 18.31 0.29
N HIS A 203 21.51 17.04 0.53
CA HIS A 203 21.64 16.41 1.85
C HIS A 203 21.96 14.91 1.72
N ARG A 204 22.57 14.35 2.77
CA ARG A 204 22.85 12.94 2.92
C ARG A 204 22.50 12.51 4.34
N TRP A 205 21.56 11.59 4.48
CA TRP A 205 21.31 10.89 5.74
C TRP A 205 22.27 9.71 5.84
N ASP A 206 23.38 9.92 6.53
CA ASP A 206 24.36 8.86 6.79
C ASP A 206 23.97 8.05 8.04
N LYS A 207 24.26 6.74 8.05
CA LYS A 207 24.21 5.81 9.21
C LYS A 207 22.88 5.12 9.53
N TYR A 208 21.77 5.45 8.88
CA TYR A 208 20.46 4.92 9.29
C TYR A 208 20.02 3.63 8.57
N ASP A 209 20.65 3.30 7.44
CA ASP A 209 20.29 2.14 6.61
C ASP A 209 18.79 2.10 6.27
N LEU A 210 18.38 3.15 5.55
CA LEU A 210 17.00 3.43 5.19
C LEU A 210 16.78 3.32 3.68
N GLU A 211 15.52 3.18 3.30
CA GLU A 211 15.03 3.06 1.94
C GLU A 211 13.62 3.66 1.80
N ALA A 212 12.99 3.46 0.65
CA ALA A 212 11.65 3.92 0.32
C ALA A 212 11.33 5.40 0.65
N PRO A 213 12.16 6.36 0.18
CA PRO A 213 12.10 7.73 0.68
C PRO A 213 10.99 8.58 0.05
N THR A 214 10.39 9.45 0.86
CA THR A 214 9.48 10.53 0.39
C THR A 214 9.57 11.77 1.29
N ILE A 215 9.17 12.94 0.78
CA ILE A 215 9.13 14.19 1.56
C ILE A 215 7.72 14.78 1.57
N ILE A 216 7.21 15.01 2.79
CA ILE A 216 6.08 15.88 3.04
C ILE A 216 6.60 17.30 3.28
N GLN A 217 6.12 18.26 2.49
CA GLN A 217 6.39 19.68 2.71
C GLN A 217 5.15 20.37 3.30
N THR A 218 5.34 21.07 4.42
CA THR A 218 4.36 22.00 4.98
C THR A 218 4.70 23.44 4.61
N GLU A 219 3.89 24.40 5.06
CA GLU A 219 4.21 25.83 4.91
C GLU A 219 5.49 26.23 5.67
N LYS A 220 5.87 25.47 6.70
CA LYS A 220 6.94 25.82 7.63
C LYS A 220 8.16 24.93 7.51
N SER A 221 7.97 23.65 7.19
CA SER A 221 9.01 22.64 7.34
C SER A 221 8.87 21.49 6.35
N TYR A 222 9.86 20.60 6.37
CA TYR A 222 9.93 19.39 5.58
C TYR A 222 10.01 18.20 6.53
N PHE A 223 9.30 17.13 6.18
CA PHE A 223 9.37 15.84 6.84
C PHE A 223 9.77 14.77 5.82
N ALA A 224 10.93 14.15 5.98
CA ALA A 224 11.36 13.04 5.14
C ALA A 224 10.97 11.73 5.81
N LEU A 225 10.19 10.89 5.13
CA LEU A 225 9.76 9.57 5.61
C LEU A 225 10.51 8.47 4.86
N MET A 226 10.94 7.45 5.58
CA MET A 226 11.74 6.34 5.03
C MET A 226 11.49 5.07 5.86
N SER A 227 11.56 3.90 5.22
CA SER A 227 11.57 2.62 5.92
C SER A 227 12.99 2.15 6.19
N HIS A 228 13.16 1.21 7.11
CA HIS A 228 14.38 0.42 7.21
C HIS A 228 14.49 -0.60 6.07
N LYS A 229 15.70 -1.11 5.81
CA LYS A 229 15.95 -2.13 4.80
C LYS A 229 15.64 -3.53 5.31
N THR A 230 14.40 -3.96 5.17
CA THR A 230 13.95 -5.31 5.57
C THR A 230 13.37 -6.10 4.40
N GLY A 231 13.67 -5.68 3.16
CA GLY A 231 13.06 -6.21 1.95
C GLY A 231 11.54 -6.04 2.01
N TYR A 232 10.80 -7.05 1.56
CA TYR A 232 9.33 -7.03 1.60
C TYR A 232 8.71 -7.15 3.00
N ARG A 233 9.50 -7.42 4.06
CA ARG A 233 8.96 -7.45 5.44
C ARG A 233 8.71 -6.00 5.89
N PRO A 234 7.52 -5.67 6.41
CA PRO A 234 7.26 -4.32 6.92
C PRO A 234 8.08 -4.02 8.18
N ASN A 235 8.33 -2.74 8.42
CA ASN A 235 9.06 -2.23 9.58
C ASN A 235 8.47 -0.90 10.08
N ASN A 236 9.05 -0.34 11.14
CA ASN A 236 8.65 0.99 11.62
C ASN A 236 9.23 2.07 10.71
N VAL A 237 8.39 2.68 9.88
CA VAL A 237 8.76 3.86 9.09
C VAL A 237 9.11 4.98 10.06
N VAL A 238 10.20 5.67 9.74
CA VAL A 238 10.70 6.81 10.50
C VAL A 238 10.54 8.10 9.70
N ALA A 239 10.41 9.21 10.42
CA ALA A 239 10.44 10.55 9.87
C ALA A 239 11.61 11.36 10.43
N PHE A 240 12.15 12.24 9.59
CA PHE A 240 13.09 13.30 9.95
C PHE A 240 12.43 14.64 9.68
N ARG A 241 12.73 15.68 10.46
CA ARG A 241 12.18 17.02 10.27
C ARG A 241 13.29 18.06 10.06
N ALA A 242 13.11 18.98 9.12
CA ALA A 242 13.99 20.14 8.92
C ALA A 242 13.22 21.39 8.47
N ASP A 243 13.78 22.58 8.70
CA ASP A 243 13.24 23.85 8.16
C ASP A 243 13.71 24.14 6.72
N LYS A 244 14.78 23.46 6.29
CA LYS A 244 15.43 23.58 4.98
C LYS A 244 15.86 22.20 4.51
N LEU A 245 15.90 22.00 3.19
CA LEU A 245 16.28 20.70 2.59
C LEU A 245 17.74 20.32 2.89
N GLU A 246 18.64 21.29 2.98
CA GLU A 246 20.04 21.08 3.36
C GLU A 246 20.20 20.63 4.83
N GLY A 247 19.15 20.83 5.63
CA GLY A 247 19.12 20.57 7.07
C GLY A 247 19.41 21.82 7.93
N PRO A 248 19.77 21.63 9.21
CA PRO A 248 19.96 20.33 9.86
C PRO A 248 18.64 19.55 9.98
N TRP A 249 18.69 18.25 9.69
CA TRP A 249 17.59 17.32 9.92
C TRP A 249 17.62 16.80 11.37
N SER A 250 16.45 16.55 11.95
CA SER A 250 16.33 15.99 13.30
C SER A 250 16.88 14.56 13.40
N GLN A 251 16.95 14.01 14.62
CA GLN A 251 16.98 12.55 14.76
C GLN A 251 15.67 11.93 14.23
N PRO A 252 15.72 10.68 13.72
CA PRO A 252 14.52 10.01 13.26
C PRO A 252 13.56 9.71 14.41
N PHE A 253 12.27 9.70 14.11
CA PHE A 253 11.22 9.25 15.03
C PHE A 253 10.19 8.40 14.30
N ILE A 254 9.58 7.44 14.99
CA ILE A 254 8.60 6.51 14.39
C ILE A 254 7.27 7.23 14.15
N VAL A 255 6.64 6.94 13.01
CA VAL A 255 5.45 7.68 12.53
C VAL A 255 4.10 7.05 12.88
N ALA A 256 4.10 5.83 13.42
CA ALA A 256 2.89 5.07 13.76
C ALA A 256 3.05 4.40 15.13
N PRO A 257 1.98 3.89 15.76
CA PRO A 257 2.09 3.15 17.01
C PRO A 257 3.08 1.99 16.88
N LEU A 258 3.95 1.85 17.90
CA LEU A 258 4.96 0.79 17.94
C LEU A 258 4.33 -0.58 17.74
N ASN A 259 5.09 -1.50 17.18
CA ASN A 259 4.69 -2.89 16.91
C ASN A 259 3.55 -3.05 15.89
N THR A 260 3.07 -1.98 15.27
CA THR A 260 2.21 -2.08 14.08
C THR A 260 3.02 -2.23 12.80
N ARG A 261 4.32 -1.87 12.82
CA ARG A 261 5.21 -1.81 11.65
C ARG A 261 4.57 -0.97 10.55
N THR A 262 4.18 0.25 10.94
CA THR A 262 3.45 1.21 10.09
C THR A 262 2.17 0.60 9.52
N TYR A 263 1.39 -0.06 10.38
CA TYR A 263 0.19 -0.82 9.99
C TYR A 263 0.45 -1.87 8.91
N ASN A 264 1.56 -2.62 9.06
CA ASN A 264 2.02 -3.63 8.10
C ASN A 264 2.17 -3.03 6.69
N SER A 265 2.92 -1.92 6.58
CA SER A 265 3.18 -1.26 5.30
C SER A 265 4.59 -0.65 5.24
N GLN A 266 5.03 -0.37 4.03
CA GLN A 266 6.27 0.34 3.71
C GLN A 266 5.92 1.65 3.01
N SER A 267 6.69 2.72 3.24
CA SER A 267 6.51 3.98 2.53
C SER A 267 6.66 3.79 1.01
N GLY A 268 5.92 4.56 0.21
CA GLY A 268 6.09 4.60 -1.24
C GLY A 268 6.09 6.03 -1.75
N PHE A 269 5.09 6.81 -1.32
CA PHE A 269 4.94 8.21 -1.69
C PHE A 269 4.21 8.98 -0.58
N SER A 270 4.21 10.31 -0.70
CA SER A 270 3.35 11.16 0.11
C SER A 270 2.70 12.21 -0.77
N LEU A 271 1.43 12.49 -0.49
CA LEU A 271 0.62 13.38 -1.32
C LEU A 271 0.05 14.51 -0.47
N ARG A 272 0.11 15.73 -0.98
CA ARG A 272 -0.55 16.89 -0.39
C ARG A 272 -1.81 17.23 -1.19
N ILE A 273 -2.93 17.32 -0.49
CA ILE A 273 -4.22 17.76 -0.99
C ILE A 273 -4.44 19.21 -0.55
N ASN A 274 -4.52 20.11 -1.53
CA ASN A 274 -4.82 21.52 -1.31
C ASN A 274 -6.32 21.77 -1.33
N GLY A 275 -6.98 21.39 -0.24
CA GLY A 275 -8.40 21.62 -0.08
C GLY A 275 -8.76 23.07 0.22
N THR A 276 -9.95 23.48 -0.20
CA THR A 276 -10.52 24.82 0.06
C THR A 276 -10.75 25.13 1.53
N LYS A 277 -10.90 24.10 2.40
CA LYS A 277 -11.08 24.27 3.85
C LYS A 277 -9.85 23.91 4.65
N LYS A 278 -9.10 22.88 4.23
CA LYS A 278 -7.85 22.49 4.88
C LYS A 278 -6.89 21.82 3.90
N THR A 279 -5.60 21.92 4.21
CA THR A 279 -4.59 21.05 3.61
C THR A 279 -4.60 19.70 4.32
N THR A 280 -4.59 18.62 3.54
CA THR A 280 -4.45 17.25 4.04
C THR A 280 -3.23 16.60 3.42
N TYR A 281 -2.51 15.82 4.21
CA TYR A 281 -1.36 15.04 3.78
C TYR A 281 -1.72 13.56 3.87
N LEU A 282 -1.33 12.80 2.85
CA LEU A 282 -1.51 11.35 2.82
C LEU A 282 -0.15 10.67 2.78
N TYR A 283 -0.01 9.62 3.58
CA TYR A 283 1.00 8.57 3.45
C TYR A 283 0.45 7.54 2.47
N LEU A 284 1.19 7.27 1.41
CA LEU A 284 0.85 6.25 0.40
C LEU A 284 1.87 5.13 0.53
N GLY A 285 1.50 4.08 1.24
CA GLY A 285 2.36 2.91 1.43
C GLY A 285 1.81 1.65 0.77
N ASP A 286 2.71 0.68 0.60
CA ASP A 286 2.40 -0.66 0.11
C ASP A 286 2.47 -1.66 1.26
N GLN A 287 1.47 -2.52 1.35
CA GLN A 287 1.51 -3.76 2.12
C GLN A 287 1.93 -4.89 1.19
N TRP A 288 3.25 -5.09 1.11
CA TRP A 288 3.84 -6.06 0.21
C TRP A 288 3.44 -7.49 0.51
N ASP A 289 3.29 -8.24 -0.58
CA ASP A 289 3.01 -9.66 -0.58
C ASP A 289 4.14 -10.45 -1.24
N SER A 290 5.21 -10.75 -0.50
CA SER A 290 6.36 -11.45 -1.08
C SER A 290 6.04 -12.87 -1.58
N ILE A 291 4.90 -13.45 -1.22
CA ILE A 291 4.44 -14.76 -1.74
C ILE A 291 3.71 -14.57 -3.08
N SER A 292 3.03 -13.44 -3.27
CA SER A 292 2.20 -13.15 -4.43
C SER A 292 2.19 -11.65 -4.69
N LEU A 293 3.27 -11.11 -5.29
CA LEU A 293 3.51 -9.66 -5.33
C LEU A 293 2.38 -8.87 -6.00
N TRP A 294 1.73 -9.44 -7.01
CA TRP A 294 0.54 -8.88 -7.67
C TRP A 294 -0.68 -8.73 -6.74
N GLU A 295 -0.71 -9.43 -5.61
CA GLU A 295 -1.73 -9.32 -4.56
C GLU A 295 -1.32 -8.37 -3.41
N SER A 296 -0.24 -7.60 -3.59
CA SER A 296 0.11 -6.53 -2.63
C SER A 296 -1.02 -5.49 -2.55
N ARG A 297 -1.13 -4.82 -1.39
CA ARG A 297 -2.24 -3.90 -1.11
C ARG A 297 -1.75 -2.49 -0.84
N TYR A 298 -2.66 -1.52 -0.92
CA TYR A 298 -2.37 -0.12 -0.67
C TYR A 298 -2.82 0.26 0.75
N ILE A 299 -1.91 0.87 1.51
CA ILE A 299 -2.16 1.42 2.84
C ILE A 299 -2.03 2.94 2.75
N TRP A 300 -3.12 3.57 2.29
CA TRP A 300 -3.18 5.02 2.10
C TRP A 300 -3.89 5.67 3.27
N LEU A 301 -3.17 6.47 4.05
CA LEU A 301 -3.62 6.98 5.35
C LEU A 301 -3.33 8.48 5.49
N PRO A 302 -4.22 9.25 6.12
CA PRO A 302 -3.94 10.65 6.44
C PRO A 302 -2.81 10.77 7.46
N VAL A 303 -2.05 11.85 7.33
CA VAL A 303 -0.96 12.24 8.23
C VAL A 303 -1.35 13.48 9.01
N GLU A 304 -1.31 13.37 10.33
CA GLU A 304 -1.47 14.49 11.24
C GLU A 304 -0.11 15.09 11.59
N ILE A 305 0.06 16.38 11.35
CA ILE A 305 1.32 17.10 11.60
C ILE A 305 1.10 18.11 12.72
N ASP A 306 1.93 18.04 13.75
CA ASP A 306 2.00 19.02 14.82
C ASP A 306 3.29 19.82 14.68
N GLU A 307 3.20 20.98 14.01
CA GLU A 307 4.34 21.88 13.79
C GLU A 307 4.95 22.42 15.09
N ALA A 308 4.14 22.55 16.16
CA ALA A 308 4.65 23.04 17.44
C ALA A 308 5.50 21.97 18.13
N LYS A 309 5.07 20.70 18.07
CA LYS A 309 5.84 19.54 18.57
C LYS A 309 6.90 19.04 17.58
N LYS A 310 6.89 19.54 16.33
CA LYS A 310 7.76 19.11 15.23
C LYS A 310 7.66 17.60 14.98
N SER A 311 6.45 17.06 15.09
CA SER A 311 6.15 15.64 14.93
C SER A 311 5.05 15.42 13.88
N LEU A 312 5.00 14.21 13.35
CA LEU A 312 3.87 13.74 12.55
C LEU A 312 3.43 12.35 13.02
N GLU A 313 2.19 12.01 12.71
CA GLU A 313 1.62 10.69 12.96
C GLU A 313 0.77 10.24 11.76
N VAL A 314 1.02 9.03 11.28
CA VAL A 314 0.16 8.36 10.29
C VAL A 314 -1.05 7.79 11.05
N LYS A 315 -2.26 8.21 10.68
CA LYS A 315 -3.49 7.85 11.40
C LYS A 315 -4.23 6.72 10.70
N TRP A 316 -4.43 5.61 11.41
CA TRP A 316 -5.25 4.51 10.92
C TRP A 316 -6.73 4.88 10.80
N TYR A 317 -7.31 4.55 9.65
CA TYR A 317 -8.74 4.51 9.40
C TYR A 317 -9.05 3.26 8.58
N ASP A 318 -9.98 2.43 9.05
CA ASP A 318 -10.39 1.24 8.29
C ASP A 318 -11.08 1.61 6.97
N VAL A 319 -11.94 2.63 7.03
CA VAL A 319 -12.73 3.16 5.92
C VAL A 319 -12.87 4.66 6.16
N TYR A 320 -12.50 5.48 5.19
CA TYR A 320 -12.69 6.92 5.27
C TYR A 320 -13.05 7.54 3.92
N ASP A 321 -13.80 8.64 4.03
CA ASP A 321 -14.10 9.53 2.92
C ASP A 321 -13.08 10.68 2.92
N LEU A 322 -12.55 11.00 1.73
CA LEU A 322 -11.68 12.14 1.50
C LEU A 322 -12.32 13.01 0.44
N ASP A 323 -12.81 14.18 0.84
CA ASP A 323 -13.21 15.20 -0.11
C ASP A 323 -11.96 15.95 -0.57
N VAL A 324 -11.45 15.62 -1.75
CA VAL A 324 -10.25 16.26 -2.31
C VAL A 324 -10.42 17.76 -2.60
N LYS A 325 -11.66 18.25 -2.79
CA LYS A 325 -11.94 19.66 -3.04
C LYS A 325 -11.88 20.49 -1.77
N THR A 326 -12.35 19.95 -0.65
CA THR A 326 -12.30 20.65 0.65
C THR A 326 -11.08 20.29 1.47
N GLY A 327 -10.45 19.14 1.18
CA GLY A 327 -9.37 18.51 1.93
C GLY A 327 -9.86 17.83 3.20
N GLU A 328 -11.17 17.72 3.44
CA GLU A 328 -11.71 17.11 4.65
C GLU A 328 -11.63 15.59 4.61
N VAL A 329 -11.19 15.00 5.72
CA VAL A 329 -11.14 13.55 5.92
C VAL A 329 -12.18 13.19 6.96
N ARG A 330 -13.03 12.19 6.67
CA ARG A 330 -14.06 11.71 7.58
C ARG A 330 -14.00 10.19 7.69
N ALA A 331 -13.71 9.71 8.90
CA ALA A 331 -13.86 8.31 9.24
C ALA A 331 -15.31 7.86 9.04
N ILE A 332 -15.52 6.73 8.36
CA ILE A 332 -16.85 6.13 8.26
C ILE A 332 -17.10 5.31 9.53
N LYS A 333 -18.25 5.53 10.16
CA LYS A 333 -18.63 4.82 11.38
C LYS A 333 -19.35 3.53 11.01
N GLY A 334 -18.76 2.39 11.37
CA GLY A 334 -19.42 1.09 11.29
C GLY A 334 -20.02 0.65 12.62
N LYS A 335 -20.80 -0.42 12.57
CA LYS A 335 -21.33 -1.12 13.74
C LYS A 335 -20.40 -2.27 14.11
N THR A 336 -19.96 -2.30 15.36
CA THR A 336 -19.08 -3.35 15.89
C THR A 336 -19.86 -4.56 16.35
N TYR A 337 -19.35 -5.75 16.03
CA TYR A 337 -19.80 -7.04 16.54
C TYR A 337 -18.61 -7.71 17.23
N TYR A 338 -18.72 -7.94 18.54
CA TYR A 338 -17.61 -8.39 19.37
C TYR A 338 -17.51 -9.91 19.42
N GLY A 339 -16.28 -10.43 19.49
CA GLY A 339 -16.03 -11.87 19.58
C GLY A 339 -16.66 -12.54 20.79
N LYS A 340 -16.89 -11.80 21.89
CA LYS A 340 -17.62 -12.32 23.07
C LYS A 340 -19.02 -12.85 22.74
N ASP A 341 -19.69 -12.25 21.75
CA ASP A 341 -21.06 -12.58 21.34
C ASP A 341 -21.08 -13.57 20.16
N ALA A 342 -19.92 -13.87 19.57
CA ALA A 342 -19.80 -14.85 18.51
C ALA A 342 -19.91 -16.29 19.05
N THR A 343 -20.31 -17.20 18.17
CA THR A 343 -20.31 -18.64 18.42
C THR A 343 -19.02 -19.25 17.89
N ALA A 344 -18.36 -20.10 18.68
CA ALA A 344 -17.22 -20.88 18.24
C ALA A 344 -17.60 -22.36 18.14
N THR A 345 -17.17 -23.04 17.08
CA THR A 345 -17.46 -24.45 16.83
C THR A 345 -16.18 -25.24 16.53
N GLY A 346 -16.22 -26.55 16.73
CA GLY A 346 -15.05 -27.42 16.54
C GLY A 346 -14.01 -27.18 17.64
N ALA A 347 -12.76 -26.91 17.25
CA ALA A 347 -11.67 -26.61 18.16
C ALA A 347 -11.55 -25.11 18.47
N ALA A 348 -12.37 -24.25 17.86
CA ALA A 348 -12.33 -22.82 18.09
C ALA A 348 -12.93 -22.49 19.46
N PHE A 349 -12.33 -21.56 20.17
CA PHE A 349 -12.78 -21.17 21.51
C PHE A 349 -12.45 -19.72 21.83
N LYS A 350 -13.08 -19.20 22.88
CA LYS A 350 -12.79 -17.86 23.44
C LYS A 350 -11.64 -18.00 24.42
N GLN A 351 -10.51 -17.37 24.10
CA GLN A 351 -9.33 -17.34 24.95
C GLN A 351 -9.21 -15.99 25.66
N GLU A 352 -8.76 -16.00 26.92
CA GLU A 352 -8.41 -14.78 27.63
C GLU A 352 -7.28 -14.04 26.90
N ALA A 353 -7.49 -12.75 26.66
CA ALA A 353 -6.55 -11.87 25.99
C ALA A 353 -6.75 -10.43 26.49
N ALA A 354 -5.93 -9.99 27.44
CA ALA A 354 -6.05 -8.66 28.06
C ALA A 354 -5.96 -7.48 27.06
N PHE A 355 -5.38 -7.70 25.89
CA PHE A 355 -5.30 -6.72 24.80
C PHE A 355 -6.52 -6.74 23.86
N GLY A 356 -7.31 -7.82 23.89
CA GLY A 356 -8.52 -7.98 23.10
C GLY A 356 -9.69 -7.19 23.66
N SER A 357 -10.68 -6.95 22.83
CA SER A 357 -11.93 -6.34 23.27
C SER A 357 -12.58 -7.23 24.31
N HIS A 358 -13.03 -6.63 25.40
CA HIS A 358 -13.62 -7.36 26.53
C HIS A 358 -12.66 -8.41 27.15
N GLU A 359 -11.34 -8.29 26.97
CA GLU A 359 -10.34 -9.18 27.57
C GLU A 359 -10.36 -10.61 26.99
N MET A 360 -10.86 -10.79 25.76
CA MET A 360 -10.80 -12.07 25.06
C MET A 360 -10.51 -11.94 23.57
N ILE A 361 -10.14 -13.07 22.97
CA ILE A 361 -9.99 -13.25 21.53
C ILE A 361 -10.51 -14.63 21.14
N LEU A 362 -11.00 -14.79 19.92
CA LEU A 362 -11.39 -16.08 19.38
C LEU A 362 -10.19 -16.71 18.68
N THR A 363 -9.81 -17.91 19.09
CA THR A 363 -8.67 -18.65 18.54
C THR A 363 -9.06 -20.07 18.15
N GLY A 364 -8.12 -20.85 17.65
CA GLY A 364 -8.32 -22.24 17.24
C GLY A 364 -9.03 -22.38 15.89
N ILE A 365 -9.05 -21.34 15.07
CA ILE A 365 -9.70 -21.32 13.75
C ILE A 365 -8.83 -22.10 12.75
N VAL A 366 -9.31 -23.25 12.29
CA VAL A 366 -8.55 -24.15 11.41
C VAL A 366 -9.49 -24.90 10.46
N GLY A 367 -9.21 -24.80 9.17
CA GLY A 367 -9.96 -25.49 8.13
C GLY A 367 -11.46 -25.17 8.17
N ASN A 368 -12.26 -26.16 7.75
CA ASN A 368 -13.71 -26.06 7.67
C ASN A 368 -14.43 -26.65 8.90
N ASP A 369 -13.72 -27.24 9.86
CA ASP A 369 -14.35 -27.88 11.03
C ASP A 369 -14.30 -27.00 12.28
N SER A 370 -13.39 -26.02 12.31
CA SER A 370 -13.13 -25.17 13.46
C SER A 370 -13.28 -23.70 13.12
N LYS A 371 -14.40 -23.10 13.53
CA LYS A 371 -14.88 -21.83 13.00
C LYS A 371 -15.42 -20.88 14.06
N VAL A 372 -15.51 -19.61 13.67
CA VAL A 372 -16.19 -18.55 14.42
C VAL A 372 -17.35 -18.03 13.59
N THR A 373 -18.51 -17.83 14.20
CA THR A 373 -19.68 -17.23 13.55
C THR A 373 -20.17 -16.01 14.30
N PHE A 374 -20.19 -14.86 13.62
CA PHE A 374 -20.90 -13.66 14.06
C PHE A 374 -22.32 -13.69 13.50
N SER A 375 -23.32 -13.39 14.33
CA SER A 375 -24.73 -13.45 13.98
C SER A 375 -25.44 -12.14 14.31
N GLY A 376 -26.67 -11.96 13.81
CA GLY A 376 -27.44 -10.73 14.09
C GLY A 376 -26.93 -9.53 13.28
N ILE A 377 -26.23 -9.79 12.17
CA ILE A 377 -25.55 -8.76 11.41
C ILE A 377 -26.57 -8.00 10.56
N GLN A 378 -26.55 -6.66 10.70
CA GLN A 378 -27.41 -5.78 9.93
C GLN A 378 -26.83 -5.66 8.52
N GLY A 379 -27.56 -6.17 7.55
CA GLY A 379 -27.32 -5.97 6.13
C GLY A 379 -28.33 -4.99 5.54
N GLU A 380 -27.89 -4.21 4.57
CA GLU A 380 -28.71 -3.23 3.86
C GLU A 380 -29.18 -3.74 2.48
N GLY A 381 -28.77 -4.95 2.08
CA GLY A 381 -29.08 -5.55 0.77
C GLY A 381 -28.13 -5.12 -0.35
N ASN A 382 -27.08 -4.38 -0.02
CA ASN A 382 -26.01 -3.93 -0.92
C ASN A 382 -24.65 -4.38 -0.39
N PRO A 383 -23.58 -4.40 -1.21
CA PRO A 383 -22.23 -4.62 -0.73
C PRO A 383 -21.86 -3.65 0.41
N GLN A 384 -21.31 -4.19 1.50
CA GLN A 384 -20.88 -3.44 2.67
C GLN A 384 -19.44 -3.82 3.01
N TRP A 385 -18.62 -2.83 3.34
CA TRP A 385 -17.31 -3.10 3.91
C TRP A 385 -17.45 -3.74 5.28
N VAL A 386 -16.61 -4.73 5.54
CA VAL A 386 -16.46 -5.37 6.84
C VAL A 386 -14.97 -5.44 7.16
N SER A 387 -14.58 -4.78 8.25
CA SER A 387 -13.21 -4.86 8.77
C SER A 387 -13.12 -5.95 9.83
N PHE A 388 -12.22 -6.89 9.60
CA PHE A 388 -11.93 -8.00 10.50
C PHE A 388 -10.75 -7.62 11.36
N TYR A 389 -10.95 -7.48 12.66
CA TYR A 389 -9.89 -7.17 13.61
C TYR A 389 -9.30 -8.46 14.16
N TYR A 390 -8.00 -8.63 13.99
CA TYR A 390 -7.35 -9.92 14.20
C TYR A 390 -5.93 -9.78 14.76
N GLN A 391 -5.43 -10.88 15.29
CA GLN A 391 -4.04 -11.07 15.66
C GLN A 391 -3.47 -12.29 14.93
N ASN A 392 -2.30 -12.14 14.32
CA ASN A 392 -1.58 -13.26 13.70
C ASN A 392 -0.13 -13.29 14.21
N THR A 393 0.15 -14.09 15.22
CA THR A 393 1.48 -14.13 15.85
C THR A 393 2.47 -15.09 15.18
N ASP A 394 2.27 -15.40 13.90
CA ASP A 394 3.26 -16.19 13.16
C ASP A 394 4.54 -15.36 12.85
N ASP A 395 4.56 -14.08 13.21
CA ASP A 395 5.80 -13.31 13.30
C ASP A 395 6.67 -13.82 14.46
N MET A 396 7.83 -14.35 14.09
CA MET A 396 8.83 -14.87 15.01
C MET A 396 10.01 -13.90 15.18
N ALA A 397 10.07 -12.81 14.40
CA ALA A 397 11.22 -11.91 14.34
C ALA A 397 10.89 -10.52 14.93
N PHE A 398 11.59 -10.14 15.99
CA PHE A 398 11.55 -8.77 16.50
C PHE A 398 12.54 -7.85 15.78
N GLY A 399 12.17 -6.58 15.65
CA GLY A 399 13.06 -5.48 15.27
C GLY A 399 13.00 -5.07 13.81
N ASP A 400 13.77 -4.04 13.46
CA ASP A 400 13.81 -3.40 12.14
C ASP A 400 15.12 -3.75 11.39
N GLN A 401 15.57 -5.00 11.49
CA GLN A 401 16.83 -5.49 10.90
C GLN A 401 16.60 -6.49 9.74
N PRO A 402 17.50 -6.53 8.72
CA PRO A 402 17.41 -7.45 7.59
C PRO A 402 17.32 -8.93 8.03
N GLY A 403 16.51 -9.74 7.34
CA GLY A 403 16.39 -11.19 7.56
C GLY A 403 15.67 -11.64 8.83
N GLY A 404 15.55 -10.77 9.84
CA GLY A 404 15.00 -11.14 11.15
C GLY A 404 15.91 -12.12 11.91
N SER A 405 15.75 -12.22 13.24
CA SER A 405 16.38 -13.32 13.98
C SER A 405 15.39 -14.49 13.99
N PRO A 406 15.72 -15.66 13.40
CA PRO A 406 14.91 -16.85 13.63
C PRO A 406 14.86 -17.11 15.14
N ASP A 407 13.74 -17.65 15.61
CA ASP A 407 13.64 -18.04 17.01
C ASP A 407 14.71 -19.09 17.36
N ARG A 408 14.84 -19.41 18.65
CA ARG A 408 15.83 -20.38 19.14
C ARG A 408 15.74 -21.76 18.45
N ILE A 409 14.62 -22.09 17.80
CA ILE A 409 14.37 -23.39 17.18
C ILE A 409 14.37 -23.33 15.63
N GLY A 410 14.75 -22.20 15.03
CA GLY A 410 14.90 -22.07 13.58
C GLY A 410 13.58 -21.88 12.83
N GLY A 411 12.54 -21.35 13.48
CA GLY A 411 11.27 -21.02 12.85
C GLY A 411 11.44 -19.99 11.73
N THR A 412 10.74 -20.19 10.63
CA THR A 412 10.67 -19.23 9.52
C THR A 412 9.50 -18.28 9.74
N TRP A 413 9.74 -16.98 9.52
CA TRP A 413 8.68 -15.96 9.49
C TRP A 413 7.60 -16.35 8.47
N GLN A 414 6.33 -16.31 8.88
CA GLN A 414 5.21 -16.47 7.96
C GLN A 414 4.51 -15.13 7.77
N LEU A 415 4.47 -14.65 6.52
CA LEU A 415 3.91 -13.36 6.16
C LEU A 415 2.42 -13.22 6.48
N ARG A 416 1.63 -14.30 6.34
CA ARG A 416 0.18 -14.25 6.54
C ARG A 416 -0.47 -15.61 6.77
N ARG A 417 -1.62 -15.57 7.42
CA ARG A 417 -2.67 -16.59 7.37
C ARG A 417 -3.74 -16.20 6.36
N ILE A 418 -4.54 -17.18 5.92
CA ILE A 418 -5.71 -16.94 5.07
C ILE A 418 -6.92 -17.59 5.74
N ALA A 419 -7.97 -16.82 5.96
CA ALA A 419 -9.24 -17.33 6.48
C ALA A 419 -10.30 -17.37 5.36
N SER A 420 -11.21 -18.34 5.45
CA SER A 420 -12.45 -18.36 4.67
C SER A 420 -13.46 -17.47 5.36
N VAL A 421 -14.18 -16.68 4.57
CA VAL A 421 -15.31 -15.90 5.03
C VAL A 421 -16.54 -16.31 4.23
N ILE A 422 -17.58 -16.77 4.92
CA ILE A 422 -18.83 -17.26 4.33
C ILE A 422 -19.99 -16.48 4.92
N VAL A 423 -20.78 -15.84 4.06
CA VAL A 423 -21.97 -15.09 4.46
C VAL A 423 -23.21 -15.97 4.34
N ASN A 424 -24.04 -16.02 5.38
CA ASN A 424 -25.34 -16.71 5.38
C ASN A 424 -25.28 -18.20 4.96
N GLY A 425 -24.15 -18.86 5.21
CA GLY A 425 -23.94 -20.27 4.85
C GLY A 425 -23.76 -20.55 3.35
N ARG A 426 -23.53 -19.53 2.52
CA ARG A 426 -23.29 -19.65 1.06
C ARG A 426 -21.90 -20.20 0.77
N THR A 427 -21.73 -21.51 0.89
CA THR A 427 -20.43 -22.18 0.72
C THR A 427 -19.91 -22.13 -0.72
N GLU A 428 -20.73 -21.74 -1.68
CA GLU A 428 -20.36 -21.45 -3.06
C GLU A 428 -19.75 -20.04 -3.26
N GLN A 429 -19.88 -19.15 -2.27
CA GLN A 429 -19.35 -17.79 -2.26
C GLN A 429 -18.36 -17.61 -1.10
N VAL A 430 -17.19 -18.24 -1.21
CA VAL A 430 -16.14 -18.14 -0.19
C VAL A 430 -15.21 -16.97 -0.51
N GLU A 431 -15.14 -16.02 0.41
CA GLU A 431 -14.17 -14.93 0.33
C GLU A 431 -12.87 -15.31 1.04
N SER A 432 -11.74 -14.89 0.48
CA SER A 432 -10.41 -15.12 1.05
C SER A 432 -9.93 -13.88 1.82
N LEU A 433 -9.89 -13.99 3.15
CA LEU A 433 -9.44 -12.95 4.06
C LEU A 433 -7.93 -13.11 4.35
N TYR A 434 -7.13 -12.17 3.86
CA TYR A 434 -5.68 -12.20 4.05
C TYR A 434 -5.33 -11.54 5.38
N GLN A 435 -4.75 -12.31 6.30
CA GLN A 435 -4.45 -11.90 7.67
C GLN A 435 -2.92 -11.85 7.85
N ARG A 436 -2.33 -10.69 7.53
CA ARG A 436 -0.89 -10.42 7.68
C ARG A 436 -0.44 -10.64 9.11
N ASP A 437 0.80 -11.06 9.28
CA ASP A 437 1.41 -11.21 10.60
C ASP A 437 1.34 -9.91 11.43
N THR A 438 1.21 -10.08 12.74
CA THR A 438 1.15 -9.02 13.74
C THR A 438 2.07 -9.37 14.91
N HIS A 439 2.52 -8.36 15.66
CA HIS A 439 3.19 -8.61 16.92
C HIS A 439 2.20 -9.17 17.96
N LYS A 440 2.73 -9.94 18.92
CA LYS A 440 1.95 -10.47 20.04
C LYS A 440 1.28 -9.33 20.81
N GLY A 441 -0.03 -9.43 21.01
CA GLY A 441 -0.84 -8.42 21.69
C GLY A 441 -1.23 -7.22 20.81
N ILE A 442 -0.87 -7.22 19.52
CA ILE A 442 -1.26 -6.17 18.57
C ILE A 442 -2.39 -6.69 17.68
N ILE A 443 -3.50 -5.96 17.72
CA ILE A 443 -4.64 -6.14 16.82
C ILE A 443 -4.47 -5.20 15.63
N LEU A 444 -4.48 -5.76 14.42
CA LEU A 444 -4.65 -5.01 13.17
C LEU A 444 -6.00 -5.36 12.56
N SER A 445 -6.38 -4.68 11.48
CA SER A 445 -7.59 -4.99 10.72
C SER A 445 -7.29 -5.21 9.25
N THR A 446 -8.15 -6.00 8.61
CA THR A 446 -8.13 -6.23 7.15
C THR A 446 -9.57 -6.27 6.63
N PRO A 447 -9.88 -5.61 5.50
CA PRO A 447 -11.24 -5.45 5.01
C PRO A 447 -11.66 -6.50 3.97
N LEU A 448 -12.95 -6.81 3.92
CA LEU A 448 -13.62 -7.40 2.76
C LEU A 448 -14.88 -6.61 2.43
N GLN A 449 -15.25 -6.54 1.15
CA GLN A 449 -16.57 -6.06 0.74
C GLN A 449 -17.49 -7.27 0.62
N LEU A 450 -18.53 -7.33 1.44
CA LEU A 450 -19.41 -8.49 1.54
C LEU A 450 -20.84 -8.11 1.13
N HIS A 451 -21.52 -8.99 0.41
CA HIS A 451 -22.94 -8.82 0.12
C HIS A 451 -23.78 -9.37 1.29
N LEU A 452 -24.38 -8.46 2.07
CA LEU A 452 -25.25 -8.80 3.20
C LEU A 452 -26.72 -8.61 2.81
N ASP A 453 -27.55 -9.61 3.09
CA ASP A 453 -28.98 -9.55 2.83
C ASP A 453 -29.64 -8.46 3.67
N LYS A 454 -30.70 -7.83 3.15
CA LYS A 454 -31.41 -6.80 3.89
C LYS A 454 -32.01 -7.38 5.19
N GLY A 455 -31.67 -6.78 6.33
CA GLY A 455 -32.18 -7.16 7.65
C GLY A 455 -31.09 -7.65 8.62
N ARG A 456 -31.50 -8.23 9.75
CA ARG A 456 -30.59 -8.61 10.85
C ARG A 456 -30.24 -10.09 10.92
N ASN A 457 -30.70 -10.87 9.95
CA ASN A 457 -30.54 -12.32 9.98
C ASN A 457 -29.20 -12.76 9.39
N ASN A 458 -28.31 -11.82 9.05
CA ASN A 458 -27.04 -12.18 8.45
C ASN A 458 -26.10 -12.83 9.46
N THR A 459 -25.33 -13.79 8.96
CA THR A 459 -24.21 -14.41 9.65
C THR A 459 -22.95 -14.26 8.82
N ILE A 460 -21.83 -14.10 9.50
CA ILE A 460 -20.49 -14.15 8.92
C ILE A 460 -19.73 -15.25 9.64
N GLU A 461 -19.43 -16.32 8.91
CA GLU A 461 -18.63 -17.45 9.38
C GLU A 461 -17.19 -17.30 8.91
N ILE A 462 -16.24 -17.49 9.83
CA ILE A 462 -14.80 -17.40 9.62
C ILE A 462 -14.18 -18.76 9.90
N GLY A 463 -13.59 -19.37 8.88
CA GLY A 463 -12.82 -20.61 8.95
C GLY A 463 -11.37 -20.41 8.53
N GLY A 464 -10.59 -21.48 8.45
CA GLY A 464 -9.22 -21.44 7.94
C GLY A 464 -9.11 -21.92 6.49
N LEU A 465 -8.32 -21.23 5.67
CA LEU A 465 -8.01 -21.61 4.29
C LEU A 465 -6.53 -21.95 4.14
N PHE A 466 -6.21 -22.75 3.13
CA PHE A 466 -4.83 -23.11 2.82
C PHE A 466 -4.03 -21.85 2.42
N ASN A 467 -2.92 -21.60 3.13
CA ASN A 467 -2.04 -20.45 2.89
C ASN A 467 -0.64 -20.83 2.37
N ASN A 468 -0.55 -21.97 1.65
CA ASN A 468 0.71 -22.63 1.23
C ASN A 468 1.50 -23.30 2.36
N GLN A 469 1.06 -23.24 3.61
CA GLN A 469 1.75 -23.86 4.74
C GLN A 469 0.81 -24.61 5.69
N THR A 470 -0.31 -24.00 6.05
CA THR A 470 -1.30 -24.53 6.99
C THR A 470 -2.72 -24.16 6.55
N TYR A 471 -3.72 -24.61 7.31
CA TYR A 471 -5.12 -24.21 7.18
C TYR A 471 -5.57 -23.32 8.34
N LYS A 472 -4.64 -22.62 9.01
CA LYS A 472 -4.98 -21.79 10.18
C LYS A 472 -5.50 -20.43 9.72
N GLY A 473 -6.64 -20.01 10.28
CA GLY A 473 -7.04 -18.60 10.32
C GLY A 473 -6.30 -17.90 11.46
N ALA A 474 -6.21 -16.57 11.40
CA ALA A 474 -5.71 -15.78 12.52
C ALA A 474 -6.77 -15.63 13.62
N ASP A 475 -6.34 -15.24 14.82
CA ASP A 475 -7.24 -15.07 15.95
C ASP A 475 -8.09 -13.81 15.74
N ILE A 476 -9.40 -13.88 16.02
CA ILE A 476 -10.36 -12.80 15.71
C ILE A 476 -10.82 -12.12 17.00
N ASP A 477 -10.68 -10.80 17.06
CA ASP A 477 -11.19 -9.98 18.16
C ASP A 477 -12.65 -9.57 17.93
N ARG A 478 -12.92 -8.95 16.78
CA ARG A 478 -14.22 -8.38 16.42
C ARG A 478 -14.32 -8.16 14.92
N ILE A 479 -15.53 -7.88 14.45
CA ILE A 479 -15.75 -7.32 13.11
C ILE A 479 -16.44 -5.96 13.23
N VAL A 480 -16.21 -5.09 12.25
CA VAL A 480 -16.90 -3.81 12.11
C VAL A 480 -17.55 -3.76 10.75
N VAL A 481 -18.87 -3.62 10.72
CA VAL A 481 -19.68 -3.59 9.49
C VAL A 481 -20.07 -2.15 9.19
N TYR A 482 -19.63 -1.63 8.04
CA TYR A 482 -19.88 -0.26 7.62
C TYR A 482 -21.20 -0.15 6.84
N PRO A 483 -21.81 1.05 6.76
CA PRO A 483 -22.90 1.28 5.81
C PRO A 483 -22.45 0.98 4.37
N PRO A 484 -23.39 0.69 3.45
CA PRO A 484 -23.06 0.58 2.03
C PRO A 484 -22.58 1.94 1.50
N GLU A 485 -21.78 1.90 0.43
CA GLU A 485 -21.42 3.12 -0.30
C GLU A 485 -22.63 3.62 -1.09
N GLU A 486 -22.98 4.90 -0.86
CA GLU A 486 -24.10 5.61 -1.53
C GLU A 486 -23.63 6.46 -2.72
#